data_AF-A0A812RGG9-F1
#
_entry.id   AF-A0A812RGG9-F1
#
_cell.length_a   1.000
_cell.length_b   1.000
_cell.length_c   1.000
_cell.angle_alpha   90.00
_cell.angle_beta   90.00
_cell.angle_gamma   90.00
#
_symmetry.space_group_name_H-M   'P 1'
#
loop_
_entity.id
_entity.type
_entity.pdbx_description
1 polymer ?
#
loop_
_entity_poly.entity_id
_entity_poly.type
_entity_poly.pdbx_seq_one_letter_code
_entity_poly.pdbx_strand_id
1 'polypeptide(L)'
;MGVSSKLLGVDTAALLLPSLPVVCWLALARTCSGDWSALQQHVEAVHKDAFAAHQSLEQLVNAKRFRAAVLRLSWLAGVDAENSPMPKLASLVYIWAHLGKPANAPKPNRRSEHVQQLAREFANGAVSTGIQEAMRLELKAVEAALRIRLALGGSLEEVALLNLVPADTPGKLDGRALIACTRSRGLTEATTLMWATRQGVRWVQAILRLGASASKVTPSGWSALLYGAAFESRKMTADGSSDSGDASYGGYRHRTRGVVGPLIDAGADPQARTLQLKAYLSAFSPSPLTCKFVCASDIAWAESAVNSGWAIDLLSNRPELVESAQA
;
A
#
# COMPACT_ATOMS: atom_id res chain seq x y z
N MET A 1 -10.44 -7.83 -40.62
CA MET A 1 -10.75 -6.56 -41.30
C MET A 1 -10.23 -5.44 -40.41
N GLY A 2 -9.15 -4.78 -40.81
CA GLY A 2 -8.49 -3.78 -39.99
C GLY A 2 -9.23 -2.45 -40.01
N VAL A 3 -9.30 -1.77 -38.87
CA VAL A 3 -9.94 -0.46 -38.72
C VAL A 3 -8.93 0.64 -39.05
N SER A 4 -8.18 0.46 -40.15
CA SER A 4 -7.44 1.57 -40.76
C SER A 4 -8.40 2.29 -41.71
N SER A 5 -9.44 2.87 -41.13
CA SER A 5 -10.28 3.86 -41.80
C SER A 5 -9.82 5.23 -41.32
N LYS A 6 -9.32 6.05 -42.24
CA LYS A 6 -9.13 7.48 -41.97
C LYS A 6 -10.49 8.11 -41.76
N LEU A 7 -11.00 8.09 -40.54
CA LEU A 7 -12.15 8.92 -40.15
C LEU A 7 -11.66 10.37 -40.14
N LEU A 8 -12.14 11.17 -41.11
CA LEU A 8 -11.84 12.61 -41.20
C LEU A 8 -10.35 12.96 -41.37
N GLY A 9 -9.56 12.07 -41.97
CA GLY A 9 -8.13 12.31 -42.22
C GLY A 9 -7.20 12.10 -41.01
N VAL A 10 -7.76 11.68 -39.86
CA VAL A 10 -6.99 11.33 -38.66
C VAL A 10 -6.81 9.81 -38.60
N ASP A 11 -5.59 9.37 -38.30
CA ASP A 11 -5.31 7.95 -38.08
C ASP A 11 -5.97 7.49 -36.77
N THR A 12 -6.97 6.62 -36.88
CA THR A 12 -7.74 6.07 -35.74
C THR A 12 -6.83 5.39 -34.72
N ALA A 13 -5.70 4.80 -35.17
CA ALA A 13 -4.69 4.24 -34.29
C ALA A 13 -4.02 5.30 -33.39
N ALA A 14 -3.81 6.52 -33.91
CA ALA A 14 -3.26 7.64 -33.14
C ALA A 14 -4.24 8.19 -32.09
N LEU A 15 -5.55 8.03 -32.32
CA LEU A 15 -6.60 8.43 -31.37
C LEU A 15 -6.82 7.39 -30.26
N LEU A 16 -6.66 6.09 -30.56
CA LEU A 16 -6.88 5.00 -29.60
C LEU A 16 -5.63 4.68 -28.75
N LEU A 17 -4.46 5.06 -29.23
CA LEU A 17 -3.16 4.87 -28.57
C LEU A 17 -3.08 5.33 -27.12
N PRO A 18 -3.47 6.57 -26.80
CA PRO A 18 -3.34 7.10 -25.45
C PRO A 18 -4.20 6.35 -24.44
N SER A 19 -5.26 5.68 -24.90
CA SER A 19 -6.22 4.94 -24.08
C SER A 19 -5.93 3.45 -23.94
N LEU A 20 -5.12 2.85 -24.82
CA LEU A 20 -4.82 1.42 -24.77
C LEU A 20 -3.79 1.09 -23.68
N PRO A 21 -4.10 0.19 -22.74
CA PRO A 21 -3.13 -0.31 -21.78
C PRO A 21 -1.90 -0.91 -22.47
N VAL A 22 -0.73 -0.71 -21.88
CA VAL A 22 0.56 -1.26 -22.33
C VAL A 22 0.49 -2.78 -22.47
N VAL A 23 -0.20 -3.43 -21.53
CA VAL A 23 -0.41 -4.89 -21.52
C VAL A 23 -1.22 -5.38 -22.72
N CYS A 24 -2.02 -4.52 -23.37
CA CYS A 24 -2.85 -4.88 -24.51
C CYS A 24 -2.10 -4.77 -25.86
N TRP A 25 -0.93 -4.15 -25.91
CA TRP A 25 -0.21 -3.91 -27.17
C TRP A 25 0.17 -5.21 -27.89
N LEU A 26 0.59 -6.24 -27.15
CA LEU A 26 0.91 -7.56 -27.73
C LEU A 26 -0.32 -8.28 -28.28
N ALA A 27 -1.49 -8.12 -27.65
CA ALA A 27 -2.73 -8.69 -28.15
C ALA A 27 -3.17 -8.00 -29.45
N LEU A 28 -2.98 -6.68 -29.53
CA LEU A 28 -3.28 -5.90 -30.72
C LEU A 28 -2.36 -6.26 -31.90
N ALA A 29 -1.05 -6.43 -31.64
CA ALA A 29 -0.08 -6.91 -32.62
C ALA A 29 -0.48 -8.24 -33.29
N ARG A 30 -1.13 -9.13 -32.52
CA ARG A 30 -1.57 -10.46 -32.99
C ARG A 30 -2.89 -10.45 -33.74
N THR A 31 -3.72 -9.41 -33.54
CA THR A 31 -5.11 -9.39 -34.02
C THR A 31 -5.32 -8.43 -35.20
N CYS A 32 -4.52 -7.37 -35.33
CA CYS A 32 -4.61 -6.45 -36.46
C CYS A 32 -3.24 -5.93 -36.92
N SER A 33 -2.77 -6.40 -38.08
CA SER A 33 -1.48 -5.98 -38.66
C SER A 33 -1.46 -4.53 -39.13
N GLY A 34 -2.59 -4.00 -39.62
CA GLY A 34 -2.71 -2.60 -40.04
C GLY A 34 -2.59 -1.63 -38.87
N ASP A 35 -3.39 -1.86 -37.82
CA ASP A 35 -3.33 -1.05 -36.61
C ASP A 35 -1.94 -1.20 -35.94
N TRP A 36 -1.37 -2.40 -35.89
CA TRP A 36 -0.01 -2.59 -35.39
C TRP A 36 1.04 -1.78 -36.16
N SER A 37 0.99 -1.75 -37.48
CA SER A 37 1.94 -0.98 -38.30
C SER A 37 1.89 0.52 -37.99
N ALA A 38 0.70 1.06 -37.70
CA ALA A 38 0.54 2.47 -37.31
C ALA A 38 1.05 2.75 -35.88
N LEU A 39 1.00 1.73 -35.01
CA LEU A 39 1.41 1.83 -33.61
C LEU A 39 2.87 1.52 -33.36
N GLN A 40 3.50 0.81 -34.29
CA GLN A 40 4.83 0.22 -34.12
C GLN A 40 5.87 1.26 -33.70
N GLN A 41 5.93 2.41 -34.38
CA GLN A 41 6.90 3.47 -34.06
C GLN A 41 6.72 4.01 -32.64
N HIS A 42 5.47 4.14 -32.16
CA HIS A 42 5.20 4.61 -30.81
C HIS A 42 5.58 3.56 -29.77
N VAL A 43 5.21 2.30 -30.00
CA VAL A 43 5.55 1.18 -29.11
C VAL A 43 7.07 1.02 -29.02
N GLU A 44 7.79 1.11 -30.14
CA GLU A 44 9.25 1.08 -30.19
C GLU A 44 9.87 2.24 -29.42
N ALA A 45 9.32 3.46 -29.53
CA ALA A 45 9.79 4.60 -28.76
C ALA A 45 9.60 4.40 -27.25
N VAL A 46 8.43 3.91 -26.81
CA VAL A 46 8.18 3.61 -25.39
C VAL A 46 9.08 2.49 -24.89
N HIS A 47 9.30 1.44 -25.69
CA HIS A 47 10.20 0.35 -25.35
C HIS A 47 11.66 0.84 -25.22
N LYS A 48 12.10 1.69 -26.16
CA LYS A 48 13.43 2.31 -26.12
C LYS A 48 13.62 3.15 -24.87
N ASP A 49 12.63 3.96 -24.51
CA ASP A 49 12.67 4.75 -23.27
C ASP A 49 12.66 3.85 -22.03
N ALA A 50 11.77 2.85 -21.98
CA ALA A 50 11.62 1.96 -20.82
C ALA A 50 12.90 1.19 -20.49
N PHE A 51 13.70 0.83 -21.51
CA PHE A 51 14.90 0.00 -21.36
C PHE A 51 16.20 0.73 -21.69
N ALA A 52 16.18 2.07 -21.75
CA ALA A 52 17.40 2.85 -21.90
C ALA A 52 18.33 2.62 -20.70
N ALA A 53 19.59 2.27 -20.96
CA ALA A 53 20.58 1.88 -19.94
C ALA A 53 20.83 2.95 -18.86
N HIS A 54 20.62 4.22 -19.19
CA HIS A 54 20.83 5.36 -18.29
C HIS A 54 19.56 5.87 -17.60
N GLN A 55 18.40 5.27 -17.87
CA GLN A 55 17.14 5.67 -17.26
C GLN A 55 16.75 4.65 -16.19
N SER A 56 16.47 5.11 -14.98
CA SER A 56 15.86 4.33 -13.91
C SER A 56 14.34 4.50 -13.88
N LEU A 57 13.62 3.59 -13.20
CA LEU A 57 12.18 3.71 -12.99
C LEU A 57 11.84 5.00 -12.23
N GLU A 58 12.62 5.37 -11.22
CA GLU A 58 12.46 6.65 -10.50
C GLU A 58 12.59 7.85 -11.45
N GLN A 59 13.58 7.82 -12.36
CA GLN A 59 13.76 8.87 -13.35
C GLN A 59 12.62 8.93 -14.37
N LEU A 60 12.11 7.79 -14.84
CA LEU A 60 10.96 7.73 -15.73
C LEU A 60 9.70 8.34 -15.09
N VAL A 61 9.45 8.03 -13.81
CA VAL A 61 8.33 8.60 -13.04
C VAL A 61 8.49 10.11 -12.86
N ASN A 62 9.69 10.58 -12.48
CA ASN A 62 9.96 12.00 -12.29
C ASN A 62 9.87 12.79 -13.61
N ALA A 63 10.28 12.18 -14.73
CA ALA A 63 10.15 12.74 -16.07
C ALA A 63 8.72 12.62 -16.65
N LYS A 64 7.74 12.12 -15.88
CA LYS A 64 6.35 11.90 -16.30
C LYS A 64 6.21 10.98 -17.53
N ARG A 65 7.18 10.09 -17.77
CA ARG A 65 7.15 9.09 -18.85
C ARG A 65 6.39 7.83 -18.40
N PHE A 66 5.12 8.00 -18.02
CA PHE A 66 4.36 6.96 -17.31
C PHE A 66 4.16 5.66 -18.11
N ARG A 67 3.98 5.73 -19.43
CA ARG A 67 3.87 4.53 -20.28
C ARG A 67 5.14 3.67 -20.25
N ALA A 68 6.31 4.30 -20.36
CA ALA A 68 7.59 3.62 -20.22
C ALA A 68 7.81 3.09 -18.80
N ALA A 69 7.39 3.86 -17.78
CA ALA A 69 7.46 3.44 -16.38
C ALA A 69 6.56 2.22 -16.09
N VAL A 70 5.34 2.17 -16.64
CA VAL A 70 4.45 1.00 -16.58
C VAL A 70 5.11 -0.22 -17.20
N LEU A 71 5.65 -0.09 -18.41
CA LEU A 71 6.32 -1.20 -19.10
C LEU A 71 7.51 -1.72 -18.29
N ARG A 72 8.34 -0.82 -17.78
CA ARG A 72 9.50 -1.17 -16.96
C ARG A 72 9.09 -1.84 -15.64
N LEU A 73 8.09 -1.30 -14.94
CA LEU A 73 7.57 -1.89 -13.71
C LEU A 73 6.95 -3.27 -13.95
N SER A 74 6.19 -3.43 -15.03
CA SER A 74 5.62 -4.73 -15.44
C SER A 74 6.73 -5.74 -15.75
N TRP A 75 7.81 -5.33 -16.40
CA TRP A 75 8.95 -6.20 -16.69
C TRP A 75 9.71 -6.61 -15.42
N LEU A 76 9.93 -5.67 -14.50
CA LEU A 76 10.67 -5.91 -13.27
C LEU A 76 9.90 -6.75 -12.25
N ALA A 77 8.65 -6.36 -11.98
CA ALA A 77 7.84 -6.89 -10.89
C ALA A 77 6.76 -7.87 -11.36
N GLY A 78 6.49 -7.96 -12.67
CA GLY A 78 5.41 -8.78 -13.21
C GLY A 78 4.01 -8.27 -12.84
N VAL A 79 3.87 -6.97 -12.54
CA VAL A 79 2.61 -6.38 -12.07
C VAL A 79 1.93 -5.56 -13.16
N ASP A 80 0.61 -5.68 -13.23
CA ASP A 80 -0.24 -4.83 -14.06
C ASP A 80 -0.58 -3.56 -13.28
N ALA A 81 0.20 -2.49 -13.50
CA ALA A 81 0.02 -1.22 -12.83
C ALA A 81 -1.21 -0.43 -13.32
N GLU A 82 -1.83 -0.82 -14.44
CA GLU A 82 -2.94 -0.07 -15.02
C GLU A 82 -4.27 -0.59 -14.48
N ASN A 83 -4.43 -1.91 -14.36
CA ASN A 83 -5.68 -2.54 -13.97
C ASN A 83 -5.72 -3.00 -12.51
N SER A 84 -4.58 -3.05 -11.81
CA SER A 84 -4.56 -3.46 -10.40
C SER A 84 -5.17 -2.38 -9.51
N PRO A 85 -6.10 -2.73 -8.59
CA PRO A 85 -6.53 -1.82 -7.55
C PRO A 85 -5.34 -1.34 -6.72
N MET A 86 -5.35 -0.05 -6.35
CA MET A 86 -4.23 0.60 -5.65
C MET A 86 -3.66 -0.18 -4.44
N PRO A 87 -4.46 -0.67 -3.48
CA PRO A 87 -3.96 -1.47 -2.35
C PRO A 87 -3.33 -2.81 -2.78
N LYS A 88 -3.86 -3.45 -3.83
CA LYS A 88 -3.31 -4.69 -4.37
C LYS A 88 -1.99 -4.43 -5.11
N LEU A 89 -1.92 -3.35 -5.88
CA LEU A 89 -0.69 -2.91 -6.54
C LEU A 89 0.42 -2.66 -5.51
N ALA A 90 0.13 -1.91 -4.44
CA ALA A 90 1.08 -1.66 -3.36
C ALA A 90 1.60 -2.96 -2.75
N SER A 91 0.70 -3.90 -2.44
CA SER A 91 1.07 -5.20 -1.88
C SER A 91 1.93 -6.04 -2.83
N LEU A 92 1.62 -6.07 -4.13
CA LEU A 92 2.38 -6.85 -5.11
C LEU A 92 3.78 -6.28 -5.33
N VAL A 93 3.89 -4.95 -5.43
CA VAL A 93 5.17 -4.27 -5.60
C VAL A 93 6.03 -4.40 -4.34
N TYR A 94 5.41 -4.34 -3.15
CA TYR A 94 6.10 -4.64 -1.90
C TYR A 94 6.65 -6.08 -1.88
N ILE A 95 5.84 -7.09 -2.25
CA ILE A 95 6.29 -8.48 -2.31
C ILE A 95 7.49 -8.64 -3.26
N TRP A 96 7.42 -8.01 -4.44
CA TRP A 96 8.55 -8.02 -5.37
C TRP A 96 9.78 -7.34 -4.77
N ALA A 97 9.64 -6.14 -4.23
CA ALA A 97 10.76 -5.39 -3.69
C ALA A 97 11.39 -6.09 -2.47
N HIS A 98 10.57 -6.68 -1.59
CA HIS A 98 11.02 -7.32 -0.37
C HIS A 98 11.61 -8.72 -0.60
N LEU A 99 10.94 -9.55 -1.42
CA LEU A 99 11.31 -10.97 -1.60
C LEU A 99 12.09 -11.24 -2.89
N GLY A 100 12.20 -10.26 -3.79
CA GLY A 100 12.79 -10.47 -5.12
C GLY A 100 11.98 -11.44 -5.97
N LYS A 101 10.68 -11.56 -5.71
CA LYS A 101 9.78 -12.49 -6.41
C LYS A 101 8.80 -11.71 -7.29
N PRO A 102 9.02 -11.66 -8.62
CA PRO A 102 8.02 -11.15 -9.55
C PRO A 102 6.70 -11.91 -9.38
N ALA A 103 5.56 -11.24 -9.59
CA ALA A 103 4.24 -11.80 -9.33
C ALA A 103 3.98 -13.14 -10.06
N ASN A 104 4.56 -13.30 -11.25
CA ASN A 104 4.39 -14.48 -12.10
C ASN A 104 5.58 -15.48 -12.04
N ALA A 105 6.59 -15.23 -11.20
CA ALA A 105 7.79 -16.06 -11.15
C ALA A 105 7.65 -17.21 -10.13
N PRO A 106 8.04 -18.45 -10.49
CA PRO A 106 7.96 -19.60 -9.59
C PRO A 106 8.96 -19.52 -8.44
N LYS A 107 10.11 -18.87 -8.64
CA LYS A 107 11.19 -18.73 -7.66
C LYS A 107 11.64 -17.28 -7.55
N PRO A 108 12.06 -16.82 -6.36
CA PRO A 108 12.67 -15.50 -6.20
C PRO A 108 14.03 -15.43 -6.90
N ASN A 109 14.41 -14.24 -7.32
CA ASN A 109 15.75 -13.94 -7.81
C ASN A 109 16.79 -14.14 -6.70
N ARG A 110 18.08 -14.27 -7.08
CA ARG A 110 19.15 -14.25 -6.08
C ARG A 110 19.14 -12.91 -5.37
N ARG A 111 19.22 -12.93 -4.04
CA ARG A 111 19.12 -11.72 -3.20
C ARG A 111 20.10 -10.62 -3.62
N SER A 112 21.34 -10.99 -3.97
CA SER A 112 22.36 -10.03 -4.44
C SER A 112 21.97 -9.34 -5.74
N GLU A 113 21.47 -10.10 -6.72
CA GLU A 113 21.01 -9.58 -8.02
C GLU A 113 19.80 -8.67 -7.84
N HIS A 114 18.86 -9.06 -6.98
CA HIS A 114 17.67 -8.26 -6.71
C HIS A 114 18.00 -6.95 -5.98
N VAL A 115 18.89 -6.97 -4.98
CA VAL A 115 19.35 -5.75 -4.30
C VAL A 115 20.08 -4.82 -5.27
N GLN A 116 20.91 -5.36 -6.17
CA GLN A 116 21.54 -4.57 -7.23
C GLN A 116 20.51 -3.97 -8.17
N GLN A 117 19.47 -4.73 -8.53
CA GLN A 117 18.37 -4.23 -9.36
C GLN A 117 17.65 -3.07 -8.68
N LEU A 118 17.26 -3.21 -7.40
CA LEU A 118 16.64 -2.12 -6.65
C LEU A 118 17.54 -0.90 -6.53
N ALA A 119 18.84 -1.09 -6.29
CA ALA A 119 19.80 0.01 -6.22
C ALA A 119 19.93 0.76 -7.57
N ARG A 120 19.94 0.04 -8.69
CA ARG A 120 19.92 0.65 -10.03
C ARG A 120 18.66 1.48 -10.26
N GLU A 121 17.51 0.98 -9.82
CA GLU A 121 16.24 1.65 -10.05
C GLU A 121 16.00 2.87 -9.12
N PHE A 122 16.48 2.82 -7.87
CA PHE A 122 16.07 3.75 -6.81
C PHE A 122 17.20 4.39 -6.00
N ALA A 123 18.46 4.05 -6.29
CA ALA A 123 19.65 4.56 -5.60
C ALA A 123 20.79 4.93 -6.55
N ASN A 124 20.50 5.23 -7.83
CA ASN A 124 21.51 5.56 -8.84
C ASN A 124 22.64 4.50 -8.95
N GLY A 125 22.33 3.23 -8.68
CA GLY A 125 23.29 2.13 -8.70
C GLY A 125 24.15 1.98 -7.43
N ALA A 126 24.03 2.88 -6.46
CA ALA A 126 24.75 2.76 -5.19
C ALA A 126 24.13 1.64 -4.34
N VAL A 127 24.84 0.52 -4.22
CA VAL A 127 24.43 -0.58 -3.33
C VAL A 127 24.84 -0.22 -1.91
N SER A 128 23.88 0.21 -1.11
CA SER A 128 24.04 0.36 0.32
C SER A 128 23.52 -0.89 1.03
N THR A 129 24.23 -1.31 2.08
CA THR A 129 23.91 -2.50 2.87
C THR A 129 23.20 -2.11 4.15
N GLY A 130 22.24 -2.94 4.57
CA GLY A 130 21.53 -2.75 5.83
C GLY A 130 20.02 -2.82 5.66
N ILE A 131 19.34 -3.18 6.76
CA ILE A 131 17.88 -3.34 6.78
C ILE A 131 17.19 -2.01 6.46
N GLN A 132 17.73 -0.88 6.95
CA GLN A 132 17.14 0.44 6.72
C GLN A 132 17.15 0.88 5.26
N GLU A 133 18.26 0.66 4.56
CA GLU A 133 18.32 1.00 3.14
C GLU A 133 17.41 0.08 2.32
N ALA A 134 17.41 -1.22 2.61
CA ALA A 134 16.50 -2.16 1.93
C ALA A 134 15.04 -1.69 2.05
N MET A 135 14.59 -1.36 3.26
CA MET A 135 13.23 -0.84 3.49
C MET A 135 12.98 0.52 2.80
N ARG A 136 14.01 1.37 2.67
CA ARG A 136 13.92 2.63 1.92
C ARG A 136 13.72 2.38 0.43
N LEU A 137 14.44 1.44 -0.15
CA LEU A 137 14.30 1.05 -1.56
C LEU A 137 12.95 0.38 -1.82
N GLU A 138 12.49 -0.47 -0.90
CA GLU A 138 11.15 -1.07 -0.94
C GLU A 138 10.05 0.00 -0.95
N LEU A 139 10.15 0.99 -0.05
CA LEU A 139 9.20 2.09 0.00
C LEU A 139 9.23 2.93 -1.28
N LYS A 140 10.42 3.26 -1.81
CA LYS A 140 10.57 3.98 -3.07
C LYS A 140 9.92 3.23 -4.24
N ALA A 141 10.08 1.90 -4.29
CA ALA A 141 9.45 1.07 -5.32
C ALA A 141 7.92 1.18 -5.27
N VAL A 142 7.34 1.08 -4.08
CA VAL A 142 5.88 1.21 -3.91
C VAL A 142 5.42 2.64 -4.21
N GLU A 143 6.11 3.67 -3.72
CA GLU A 143 5.78 5.07 -4.07
C GLU A 143 5.81 5.30 -5.59
N ALA A 144 6.80 4.76 -6.30
CA ALA A 144 6.88 4.87 -7.76
C ALA A 144 5.67 4.22 -8.44
N ALA A 145 5.29 3.01 -8.02
CA ALA A 145 4.12 2.32 -8.55
C ALA A 145 2.82 3.08 -8.28
N LEU A 146 2.66 3.65 -7.09
CA LEU A 146 1.49 4.45 -6.72
C LEU A 146 1.41 5.74 -7.53
N ARG A 147 2.54 6.44 -7.74
CA ARG A 147 2.60 7.64 -8.59
C ARG A 147 2.25 7.32 -10.04
N ILE A 148 2.70 6.17 -10.56
CA ILE A 148 2.30 5.69 -11.89
C ILE A 148 0.79 5.49 -11.93
N ARG A 149 0.21 4.74 -10.99
CA ARG A 149 -1.22 4.44 -10.97
C ARG A 149 -2.08 5.71 -10.79
N LEU A 150 -1.65 6.65 -9.96
CA LEU A 150 -2.29 7.96 -9.81
C LEU A 150 -2.27 8.76 -11.12
N ALA A 151 -1.15 8.79 -11.82
CA ALA A 151 -1.05 9.46 -13.12
C ALA A 151 -1.93 8.83 -14.21
N LEU A 152 -2.27 7.54 -14.05
CA LEU A 152 -3.21 6.80 -14.88
C LEU A 152 -4.68 6.94 -14.41
N GLY A 153 -4.96 7.87 -13.50
CA GLY A 153 -6.32 8.14 -13.00
C GLY A 153 -6.80 7.21 -11.89
N GLY A 154 -5.91 6.43 -11.27
CA GLY A 154 -6.25 5.66 -10.07
C GLY A 154 -6.45 6.52 -8.84
N SER A 155 -7.01 5.93 -7.78
CA SER A 155 -7.25 6.61 -6.51
C SER A 155 -6.66 5.85 -5.32
N LEU A 156 -6.10 6.57 -4.34
CA LEU A 156 -5.65 6.01 -3.06
C LEU A 156 -6.81 5.46 -2.22
N GLU A 157 -8.03 5.88 -2.54
CA GLU A 157 -9.27 5.52 -1.86
C GLU A 157 -9.96 4.28 -2.45
N GLU A 158 -9.35 3.67 -3.48
CA GLU A 158 -9.77 2.36 -3.99
C GLU A 158 -9.71 1.31 -2.88
N VAL A 159 -10.75 0.48 -2.81
CA VAL A 159 -10.86 -0.60 -1.81
C VAL A 159 -10.64 -1.94 -2.49
N ALA A 160 -9.83 -2.80 -1.88
CA ALA A 160 -9.70 -4.20 -2.28
C ALA A 160 -9.75 -5.13 -1.08
N LEU A 161 -10.12 -6.39 -1.33
CA LEU A 161 -10.03 -7.47 -0.35
C LEU A 161 -8.60 -8.01 -0.31
N LEU A 162 -7.95 -7.85 0.84
CA LEU A 162 -6.56 -8.26 1.06
C LEU A 162 -6.44 -9.22 2.24
N ASN A 163 -5.45 -10.11 2.18
CA ASN A 163 -5.08 -10.95 3.31
C ASN A 163 -4.13 -10.19 4.24
N LEU A 164 -4.70 -9.25 5.01
CA LEU A 164 -3.93 -8.41 5.92
C LEU A 164 -3.61 -9.09 7.25
N VAL A 165 -4.45 -10.02 7.70
CA VAL A 165 -4.32 -10.68 9.00
C VAL A 165 -3.92 -12.14 8.81
N PRO A 166 -2.68 -12.52 9.16
CA PRO A 166 -2.24 -13.92 9.16
C PRO A 166 -3.12 -14.82 10.04
N ALA A 167 -3.23 -16.10 9.68
CA ALA A 167 -4.06 -17.06 10.41
C ALA A 167 -3.55 -17.34 11.84
N ASP A 168 -2.25 -17.21 12.07
CA ASP A 168 -1.56 -17.40 13.34
C ASP A 168 -1.54 -16.15 14.24
N THR A 169 -2.20 -15.08 13.81
CA THR A 169 -2.28 -13.83 14.58
C THR A 169 -2.88 -14.08 15.96
N PRO A 170 -2.19 -13.75 17.06
CA PRO A 170 -2.73 -13.94 18.40
C PRO A 170 -3.92 -13.01 18.65
N GLY A 171 -4.93 -13.52 19.35
CA GLY A 171 -6.02 -12.70 19.88
C GLY A 171 -5.76 -12.26 21.32
N LYS A 172 -6.67 -11.49 21.89
CA LYS A 172 -6.63 -11.02 23.30
C LYS A 172 -7.89 -11.41 24.05
N LEU A 173 -7.72 -11.67 25.35
CA LEU A 173 -8.82 -11.87 26.32
C LEU A 173 -8.60 -10.95 27.51
N ASP A 174 -9.67 -10.69 28.25
CA ASP A 174 -9.61 -9.92 29.49
C ASP A 174 -8.56 -10.51 30.44
N GLY A 175 -7.65 -9.64 30.90
CA GLY A 175 -6.58 -10.00 31.84
C GLY A 175 -5.48 -10.91 31.28
N ARG A 176 -5.51 -11.31 30.00
CA ARG A 176 -4.44 -12.13 29.37
C ARG A 176 -3.84 -11.45 28.15
N ALA A 177 -2.53 -11.18 28.21
CA ALA A 177 -1.80 -10.65 27.08
C ALA A 177 -1.48 -11.76 26.06
N LEU A 178 -2.24 -11.75 24.95
CA LEU A 178 -2.02 -12.54 23.73
C LEU A 178 -2.24 -14.06 23.88
N ILE A 179 -3.16 -14.62 23.09
CA ILE A 179 -3.44 -16.05 23.00
C ILE A 179 -3.31 -16.48 21.55
N ALA A 180 -2.59 -17.57 21.30
CA ALA A 180 -2.48 -18.16 19.98
C ALA A 180 -3.88 -18.45 19.42
N CYS A 181 -4.21 -17.85 18.28
CA CYS A 181 -5.42 -18.17 17.54
C CYS A 181 -5.03 -19.05 16.35
N THR A 182 -5.69 -20.19 16.20
CA THR A 182 -5.50 -21.11 15.07
C THR A 182 -6.60 -20.99 14.03
N ARG A 183 -7.50 -20.00 14.17
CA ARG A 183 -8.63 -19.80 13.27
C ARG A 183 -8.14 -19.21 11.95
N SER A 184 -8.59 -19.78 10.84
CA SER A 184 -8.39 -19.18 9.52
C SER A 184 -9.03 -17.79 9.45
N ARG A 185 -8.28 -16.83 8.90
CA ARG A 185 -8.76 -15.47 8.63
C ARG A 185 -9.12 -15.32 7.17
N GLY A 186 -10.23 -14.65 6.92
CA GLY A 186 -10.65 -14.27 5.57
C GLY A 186 -9.92 -13.03 5.08
N LEU A 187 -10.23 -12.64 3.84
CA LEU A 187 -9.83 -11.34 3.33
C LEU A 187 -10.58 -10.21 4.05
N THR A 188 -9.93 -9.06 4.16
CA THR A 188 -10.51 -7.85 4.74
C THR A 188 -10.44 -6.70 3.74
N GLU A 189 -11.42 -5.81 3.74
CA GLU A 189 -11.41 -4.62 2.91
C GLU A 189 -10.34 -3.64 3.37
N ALA A 190 -9.54 -3.14 2.43
CA ALA A 190 -8.54 -2.13 2.74
C ALA A 190 -8.34 -1.15 1.58
N THR A 191 -8.09 0.10 1.93
CA THR A 191 -7.43 1.08 1.06
C THR A 191 -5.91 0.94 1.14
N THR A 192 -5.19 1.69 0.31
CA THR A 192 -3.72 1.70 0.33
C THR A 192 -3.17 2.16 1.68
N LEU A 193 -3.83 3.15 2.31
CA LEU A 193 -3.42 3.65 3.63
C LEU A 193 -3.65 2.60 4.73
N MET A 194 -4.77 1.88 4.68
CA MET A 194 -5.05 0.76 5.59
C MET A 194 -4.01 -0.36 5.46
N TRP A 195 -3.64 -0.73 4.23
CA TRP A 195 -2.53 -1.68 4.00
C TRP A 195 -1.20 -1.17 4.59
N ALA A 196 -0.90 0.12 4.45
CA ALA A 196 0.35 0.72 4.93
C ALA A 196 0.52 0.63 6.45
N THR A 197 -0.58 0.64 7.23
CA THR A 197 -0.54 0.51 8.69
C THR A 197 0.09 -0.80 9.19
N ARG A 198 -0.01 -1.88 8.42
CA ARG A 198 0.68 -3.15 8.71
C ARG A 198 2.18 -3.04 8.47
N GLN A 199 2.58 -2.24 7.48
CA GLN A 199 3.98 -2.10 7.11
C GLN A 199 4.72 -1.16 8.06
N GLY A 200 4.08 -0.08 8.48
CA GLY A 200 4.55 0.76 9.59
C GLY A 200 4.59 2.25 9.28
N VAL A 201 5.29 3.00 10.14
CA VAL A 201 5.15 4.46 10.26
C VAL A 201 5.58 5.16 8.97
N ARG A 202 6.71 4.75 8.39
CA ARG A 202 7.25 5.37 7.18
C ARG A 202 6.32 5.17 5.99
N TRP A 203 5.68 4.02 5.92
CA TRP A 203 4.69 3.70 4.90
C TRP A 203 3.45 4.58 5.05
N VAL A 204 2.89 4.66 6.26
CA VAL A 204 1.74 5.53 6.55
C VAL A 204 2.04 6.97 6.16
N GLN A 205 3.17 7.53 6.59
CA GLN A 205 3.58 8.90 6.25
C GLN A 205 3.78 9.08 4.74
N ALA A 206 4.35 8.10 4.03
CA ALA A 206 4.49 8.17 2.57
C ALA A 206 3.13 8.21 1.86
N ILE A 207 2.20 7.34 2.25
CA ILE A 207 0.87 7.29 1.64
C ILE A 207 0.06 8.55 1.96
N LEU A 208 0.18 9.09 3.18
CA LEU A 208 -0.42 10.39 3.54
C LEU A 208 0.16 11.54 2.71
N ARG A 209 1.48 11.58 2.49
CA ARG A 209 2.14 12.59 1.63
C ARG A 209 1.68 12.51 0.17
N LEU A 210 1.24 11.34 -0.30
CA LEU A 210 0.63 11.17 -1.63
C LEU A 210 -0.84 11.63 -1.68
N GLY A 211 -1.42 12.06 -0.56
CA GLY A 211 -2.77 12.62 -0.48
C GLY A 211 -3.86 11.63 -0.07
N ALA A 212 -3.52 10.48 0.54
CA ALA A 212 -4.54 9.56 1.04
C ALA A 212 -5.33 10.18 2.20
N SER A 213 -6.63 9.91 2.24
CA SER A 213 -7.51 10.37 3.31
C SER A 213 -7.41 9.47 4.55
N ALA A 214 -7.00 10.04 5.68
CA ALA A 214 -6.98 9.35 6.96
C ALA A 214 -8.40 9.04 7.50
N SER A 215 -9.40 9.81 7.06
CA SER A 215 -10.81 9.65 7.43
C SER A 215 -11.59 8.70 6.52
N LYS A 216 -10.96 8.11 5.50
CA LYS A 216 -11.65 7.17 4.61
C LYS A 216 -12.10 5.92 5.37
N VAL A 217 -13.35 5.56 5.12
CA VAL A 217 -13.96 4.33 5.62
C VAL A 217 -14.35 3.44 4.45
N THR A 218 -14.11 2.12 4.56
CA THR A 218 -14.57 1.13 3.57
C THR A 218 -16.07 0.86 3.71
N PRO A 219 -16.73 0.23 2.72
CA PRO A 219 -18.15 -0.14 2.82
C PRO A 219 -18.50 -0.96 4.07
N SER A 220 -17.62 -1.84 4.52
CA SER A 220 -17.81 -2.62 5.75
C SER A 220 -17.45 -1.88 7.05
N GLY A 221 -16.94 -0.66 6.96
CA GLY A 221 -16.69 0.19 8.12
C GLY A 221 -15.23 0.30 8.58
N TRP A 222 -14.27 -0.26 7.86
CA TRP A 222 -12.86 -0.18 8.25
C TRP A 222 -12.29 1.22 7.99
N SER A 223 -11.51 1.73 8.95
CA SER A 223 -10.70 2.94 8.80
C SER A 223 -9.22 2.60 8.95
N ALA A 224 -8.33 3.47 8.46
CA ALA A 224 -6.89 3.32 8.68
C ALA A 224 -6.54 3.30 10.17
N LEU A 225 -7.20 4.13 10.98
CA LEU A 225 -6.96 4.20 12.42
C LEU A 225 -7.39 2.92 13.16
N LEU A 226 -8.50 2.28 12.75
CA LEU A 226 -8.91 0.97 13.27
C LEU A 226 -7.87 -0.11 12.97
N TYR A 227 -7.34 -0.15 11.75
CA TYR A 227 -6.26 -1.07 11.40
C TYR A 227 -4.98 -0.79 12.18
N GLY A 228 -4.59 0.48 12.29
CA GLY A 228 -3.42 0.90 13.05
C GLY A 228 -3.50 0.44 14.51
N ALA A 229 -4.61 0.73 15.20
CA ALA A 229 -4.82 0.31 16.59
C ALA A 229 -4.83 -1.22 16.72
N ALA A 230 -5.48 -1.94 15.82
CA ALA A 230 -5.57 -3.41 15.86
C ALA A 230 -4.24 -4.11 15.60
N PHE A 231 -3.40 -3.56 14.72
CA PHE A 231 -2.06 -4.10 14.42
C PHE A 231 -1.06 -3.78 15.53
N GLU A 232 -1.08 -2.56 16.07
CA GLU A 232 -0.26 -2.20 17.22
C GLU A 232 -0.65 -3.04 18.45
N SER A 233 -1.94 -3.22 18.73
CA SER A 233 -2.37 -4.05 19.87
C SER A 233 -1.83 -5.49 19.78
N ARG A 234 -1.64 -6.01 18.56
CA ARG A 234 -1.16 -7.36 18.26
C ARG A 234 0.32 -7.45 17.89
N LYS A 235 1.06 -6.35 17.93
CA LYS A 235 2.48 -6.27 17.53
C LYS A 235 2.74 -6.76 16.09
N MET A 236 1.81 -6.46 15.18
CA MET A 236 1.84 -6.91 13.79
C MET A 236 2.53 -5.93 12.83
N THR A 237 2.79 -4.71 13.29
CA THR A 237 3.41 -3.65 12.48
C THR A 237 4.87 -3.98 12.17
N ALA A 238 5.19 -4.17 10.89
CA ALA A 238 6.45 -4.75 10.42
C ALA A 238 7.68 -3.84 10.60
N ASP A 239 7.59 -2.55 10.28
CA ASP A 239 8.70 -1.60 10.42
C ASP A 239 8.86 -1.12 11.86
N GLY A 240 10.10 -1.04 12.33
CA GLY A 240 10.51 -0.53 13.64
C GLY A 240 10.77 0.96 13.72
N SER A 241 10.27 1.74 12.76
CA SER A 241 10.60 3.17 12.68
C SER A 241 9.94 3.94 13.82
N SER A 242 10.63 4.94 14.37
CA SER A 242 10.02 5.90 15.28
C SER A 242 9.18 6.94 14.53
N ASP A 243 8.23 7.51 15.26
CA ASP A 243 7.40 8.67 14.90
C ASP A 243 8.18 9.98 14.84
N SER A 244 9.42 10.03 15.34
CA SER A 244 10.30 11.21 15.30
C SER A 244 10.85 11.53 13.91
N GLY A 245 10.64 10.66 12.91
CA GLY A 245 11.26 10.80 11.59
C GLY A 245 12.76 10.47 11.57
N ASP A 246 13.31 9.99 12.69
CA ASP A 246 14.70 9.55 12.76
C ASP A 246 14.93 8.33 11.88
N ALA A 247 16.06 8.35 11.16
CA ALA A 247 16.49 7.22 10.33
C ALA A 247 17.00 6.01 11.14
N SER A 248 16.96 6.07 12.48
CA SER A 248 17.41 5.00 13.36
C SER A 248 16.32 3.93 13.49
N TYR A 249 16.72 2.66 13.37
CA TYR A 249 15.80 1.54 13.61
C TYR A 249 15.48 1.46 15.10
N GLY A 250 14.32 1.98 15.50
CA GLY A 250 13.86 2.05 16.89
C GLY A 250 13.24 0.75 17.44
N GLY A 251 13.15 -0.32 16.63
CA GLY A 251 12.40 -1.52 17.02
C GLY A 251 10.97 -1.19 17.47
N TYR A 252 10.32 -2.11 18.18
CA TYR A 252 8.96 -1.87 18.72
C TYR A 252 8.97 -0.99 20.00
N ARG A 253 10.12 -0.88 20.67
CA ARG A 253 10.25 -0.26 22.00
C ARG A 253 10.40 1.26 21.96
N HIS A 254 10.79 1.83 20.83
CA HIS A 254 11.00 3.29 20.67
C HIS A 254 9.89 3.96 19.85
N ARG A 255 8.72 3.32 19.70
CA ARG A 255 7.55 3.90 19.02
C ARG A 255 6.61 4.49 20.04
N THR A 256 6.81 5.76 20.35
CA THR A 256 5.91 6.46 21.28
C THR A 256 4.52 6.51 20.69
N ARG A 257 4.34 6.96 19.45
CA ARG A 257 3.00 7.11 18.85
C ARG A 257 2.63 6.03 17.82
N GLY A 258 3.60 5.23 17.38
CA GLY A 258 3.41 4.18 16.38
C GLY A 258 2.78 4.68 15.08
N VAL A 259 2.08 3.81 14.34
CA VAL A 259 1.34 4.22 13.12
C VAL A 259 0.12 5.10 13.40
N VAL A 260 -0.33 5.12 14.66
CA VAL A 260 -1.51 5.84 15.12
C VAL A 260 -1.28 7.35 15.12
N GLY A 261 -0.13 7.82 15.62
CA GLY A 261 0.20 9.24 15.68
C GLY A 261 0.05 9.97 14.34
N PRO A 262 0.73 9.53 13.26
CA PRO A 262 0.59 10.15 11.94
C PRO A 262 -0.83 10.14 11.38
N LEU A 263 -1.67 9.15 11.74
CA LEU A 263 -3.06 9.10 11.29
C LEU A 263 -3.92 10.13 12.04
N ILE A 264 -3.69 10.31 13.34
CA ILE A 264 -4.33 11.37 14.15
C ILE A 264 -3.91 12.75 13.64
N ASP A 265 -2.61 12.95 13.39
CA ASP A 265 -2.07 14.22 12.87
C ASP A 265 -2.68 14.55 11.50
N ALA A 266 -3.05 13.53 10.72
CA ALA A 266 -3.76 13.67 9.45
C ALA A 266 -5.29 13.80 9.58
N GLY A 267 -5.81 13.93 10.80
CA GLY A 267 -7.23 14.20 11.07
C GLY A 267 -8.13 12.96 11.19
N ALA A 268 -7.58 11.76 11.40
CA ALA A 268 -8.41 10.60 11.72
C ALA A 268 -9.04 10.74 13.12
N ASP A 269 -10.36 10.57 13.20
CA ASP A 269 -11.10 10.63 14.47
C ASP A 269 -10.97 9.32 15.28
N PRO A 270 -10.36 9.34 16.49
CA PRO A 270 -10.26 8.18 17.38
C PRO A 270 -11.61 7.58 17.80
N GLN A 271 -12.66 8.40 17.82
CA GLN A 271 -14.00 8.05 18.31
C GLN A 271 -14.95 7.61 17.19
N ALA A 272 -14.51 7.59 15.93
CA ALA A 272 -15.35 7.17 14.81
C ALA A 272 -15.79 5.71 14.95
N ARG A 273 -17.08 5.49 15.25
CA ARG A 273 -17.71 4.17 15.44
C ARG A 273 -18.23 3.60 14.12
N THR A 274 -17.31 3.21 13.25
CA THR A 274 -17.64 2.86 11.86
C THR A 274 -17.77 1.35 11.61
N LEU A 275 -17.14 0.51 12.42
CA LEU A 275 -17.02 -0.94 12.17
C LEU A 275 -17.92 -1.74 13.11
N GLN A 276 -18.72 -2.67 12.58
CA GLN A 276 -19.47 -3.59 13.43
C GLN A 276 -18.55 -4.58 14.17
N LEU A 277 -18.83 -4.87 15.44
CA LEU A 277 -18.03 -5.80 16.24
C LEU A 277 -17.90 -7.19 15.58
N LYS A 278 -18.95 -7.70 14.94
CA LYS A 278 -18.90 -8.98 14.23
C LYS A 278 -17.83 -8.99 13.12
N ALA A 279 -17.69 -7.89 12.39
CA ALA A 279 -16.69 -7.74 11.34
C ALA A 279 -15.29 -7.57 11.92
N TYR A 280 -15.14 -6.89 13.06
CA TYR A 280 -13.87 -6.84 13.78
C TYR A 280 -13.45 -8.23 14.26
N LEU A 281 -14.34 -8.97 14.92
CA LEU A 281 -14.05 -10.29 15.49
C LEU A 281 -13.73 -11.34 14.42
N SER A 282 -14.27 -11.24 13.21
CA SER A 282 -13.89 -12.16 12.13
C SER A 282 -12.40 -12.05 11.79
N ALA A 283 -11.85 -10.83 11.78
CA ALA A 283 -10.44 -10.56 11.54
C ALA A 283 -9.57 -10.77 12.80
N PHE A 284 -10.07 -10.41 13.98
CA PHE A 284 -9.22 -10.13 15.14
C PHE A 284 -9.60 -10.86 16.45
N SER A 285 -10.54 -11.82 16.41
CA SER A 285 -10.92 -12.66 17.57
C SER A 285 -9.81 -13.62 18.04
N PRO A 286 -9.69 -13.99 19.33
CA PRO A 286 -10.45 -13.42 20.45
C PRO A 286 -10.09 -11.94 20.67
N SER A 287 -11.07 -11.18 21.16
CA SER A 287 -10.92 -9.80 21.60
C SER A 287 -11.85 -9.55 22.79
N PRO A 288 -11.44 -8.75 23.78
CA PRO A 288 -12.28 -8.37 24.93
C PRO A 288 -13.36 -7.32 24.60
N LEU A 289 -13.43 -6.83 23.37
CA LEU A 289 -14.40 -5.80 22.98
C LEU A 289 -15.85 -6.31 23.08
N THR A 290 -16.71 -5.49 23.69
CA THR A 290 -18.14 -5.76 23.89
C THR A 290 -19.06 -4.74 23.21
N CYS A 291 -18.50 -3.70 22.60
CA CYS A 291 -19.26 -2.63 21.94
C CYS A 291 -19.97 -3.12 20.67
N LYS A 292 -21.10 -2.51 20.30
CA LYS A 292 -21.82 -2.87 19.05
C LYS A 292 -21.05 -2.44 17.80
N PHE A 293 -20.48 -1.23 17.85
CA PHE A 293 -19.62 -0.65 16.83
C PHE A 293 -18.30 -0.23 17.46
N VAL A 294 -17.20 -0.63 16.83
CA VAL A 294 -15.84 -0.48 17.30
C VAL A 294 -15.26 0.84 16.77
N CYS A 295 -14.61 1.61 17.66
CA CYS A 295 -13.69 2.68 17.29
C CYS A 295 -12.25 2.35 17.72
N ALA A 296 -11.28 3.18 17.33
CA ALA A 296 -9.88 2.97 17.66
C ALA A 296 -9.61 3.11 19.17
N SER A 297 -10.29 4.05 19.85
CA SER A 297 -10.17 4.23 21.29
C SER A 297 -10.71 3.04 22.08
N ASP A 298 -11.76 2.35 21.60
CA ASP A 298 -12.24 1.12 22.23
C ASP A 298 -11.15 0.03 22.22
N ILE A 299 -10.44 -0.13 21.08
CA ILE A 299 -9.31 -1.06 20.95
C ILE A 299 -8.18 -0.65 21.88
N ALA A 300 -7.84 0.64 21.94
CA ALA A 300 -6.81 1.13 22.85
C ALA A 300 -7.15 0.80 24.31
N TRP A 301 -8.39 1.01 24.74
CA TRP A 301 -8.80 0.74 26.12
C TRP A 301 -8.79 -0.75 26.46
N ALA A 302 -9.35 -1.58 25.58
CA ALA A 302 -9.55 -3.00 25.85
C ALA A 302 -8.31 -3.86 25.54
N GLU A 303 -7.49 -3.44 24.58
CA GLU A 303 -6.40 -4.26 24.04
C GLU A 303 -5.00 -3.65 24.23
N SER A 304 -4.82 -2.43 24.74
CA SER A 304 -3.46 -1.93 24.98
C SER A 304 -2.80 -2.58 26.21
N ALA A 305 -1.48 -2.62 26.22
CA ALA A 305 -0.75 -2.85 27.46
C ALA A 305 -0.63 -1.52 28.21
N VAL A 306 -0.61 -1.58 29.55
CA VAL A 306 -0.36 -0.39 30.40
C VAL A 306 0.87 0.36 29.87
N ASN A 307 0.71 1.65 29.55
CA ASN A 307 1.75 2.56 29.04
C ASN A 307 2.25 2.36 27.59
N SER A 308 1.48 1.73 26.69
CA SER A 308 1.83 1.81 25.26
C SER A 308 1.49 3.19 24.70
N GLY A 309 2.49 3.93 24.20
CA GLY A 309 2.28 5.33 23.83
C GLY A 309 1.28 5.55 22.69
N TRP A 310 1.15 4.62 21.72
CA TRP A 310 0.12 4.72 20.68
C TRP A 310 -1.31 4.71 21.25
N ALA A 311 -1.50 4.03 22.38
CA ALA A 311 -2.79 4.00 23.07
C ALA A 311 -3.01 5.28 23.85
N ILE A 312 -1.95 5.87 24.44
CA ILE A 312 -2.01 7.17 25.11
C ILE A 312 -2.52 8.23 24.13
N ASP A 313 -2.02 8.26 22.90
CA ASP A 313 -2.49 9.18 21.85
C ASP A 313 -3.99 9.07 21.56
N LEU A 314 -4.52 7.84 21.49
CA LEU A 314 -5.95 7.60 21.24
C LEU A 314 -6.84 7.94 22.44
N LEU A 315 -6.28 7.91 23.65
CA LEU A 315 -7.01 8.12 24.89
C LEU A 315 -6.90 9.57 25.40
N SER A 316 -5.86 10.30 25.00
CA SER A 316 -5.59 11.68 25.43
C SER A 316 -6.44 12.71 24.66
N ASN A 317 -6.91 12.38 23.46
CA ASN A 317 -7.76 13.24 22.61
C ASN A 317 -9.24 13.28 23.04
N ARG A 318 -9.52 13.41 24.35
CA ARG A 318 -10.89 13.63 24.83
C ARG A 318 -11.35 15.05 24.46
N PRO A 319 -12.51 15.24 23.82
CA PRO A 319 -13.34 16.37 24.20
C PRO A 319 -13.74 16.13 25.67
N GLU A 320 -13.55 17.12 26.53
CA GLU A 320 -14.01 17.06 27.91
C GLU A 320 -15.46 16.58 27.91
N LEU A 321 -15.73 15.51 28.67
CA LEU A 321 -17.08 15.22 29.11
C LEU A 321 -17.52 16.46 29.89
N VAL A 322 -18.35 17.29 29.28
CA VAL A 322 -19.23 18.17 30.04
C VAL A 322 -20.07 17.22 30.86
N GLU A 323 -19.64 16.96 32.09
CA GLU A 323 -20.48 16.39 33.11
C GLU A 323 -21.73 17.25 33.14
N SER A 324 -22.84 16.64 32.71
CA SER A 324 -24.16 17.15 32.96
C SER A 324 -24.32 17.21 34.48
N ALA A 325 -23.96 18.35 35.05
CA ALA A 325 -24.46 18.80 36.34
C ALA A 325 -25.98 18.95 36.19
N GLN A 326 -26.71 17.87 36.46
CA GLN A 326 -28.14 17.86 36.75
C GLN A 326 -28.57 16.46 37.22
N ALA A 327 -28.36 16.21 38.52
CA ALA A 327 -29.34 15.67 39.47
C ALA A 327 -28.69 15.60 40.86
#